data_AF-A0A521LPT9-F1
#
_entry.id   AF-A0A521LPT9-F1
#
_cell.length_a   1.000
_cell.length_b   1.000
_cell.length_c   1.000
_cell.angle_alpha   90.00
_cell.angle_beta   90.00
_cell.angle_gamma   90.00
#
_symmetry.space_group_name_H-M   'P 1'
#
loop_
_entity.id
_entity.type
_entity.pdbx_description
1 polymer ?
#
loop_
_entity_poly.entity_id
_entity_poly.type
_entity_poly.pdbx_seq_one_letter_code
_entity_poly.pdbx_strand_id
1 'polypeptide(L)'
;MTGIPRWVLLLLAAALVLYGVAVSQGWLRDPSLAKADYIGTIDVSVDDAKLYRAVPFEWQVTSAAGSFKGTDTAHIRIDPSAERTVMCGWILLDKAGASIRATRWLAEARLQVGDIKVTALFIAPVDKKPGDGLNAGCLRLDEGIKPAADAALKLEGTPVRE
;
A
#
# COMPACT_ATOMS: atom_id res chain seq x y z
N MET A 1 -20.79 44.41 -17.81
CA MET A 1 -20.36 43.23 -17.02
C MET A 1 -21.59 42.36 -16.79
N THR A 2 -21.80 41.33 -17.62
CA THR A 2 -22.90 40.38 -17.44
C THR A 2 -22.51 39.41 -16.33
N GLY A 3 -23.16 39.54 -15.16
CA GLY A 3 -22.91 38.68 -14.01
C GLY A 3 -23.30 37.23 -14.27
N ILE A 4 -22.66 36.30 -13.56
CA ILE A 4 -22.97 34.88 -13.62
C ILE A 4 -24.45 34.67 -13.24
N PRO A 5 -25.26 34.00 -14.08
CA PRO A 5 -26.65 33.75 -13.76
C PRO A 5 -26.81 32.90 -12.49
N ARG A 6 -27.78 33.22 -11.63
CA ARG A 6 -28.01 32.51 -10.36
C ARG A 6 -28.24 31.00 -10.53
N TRP A 7 -28.85 30.59 -11.65
CA TRP A 7 -29.06 29.16 -11.94
C TRP A 7 -27.75 28.39 -12.15
N VAL A 8 -26.69 29.05 -12.66
CA VAL A 8 -25.36 28.44 -12.81
C VAL A 8 -24.74 28.16 -11.43
N LEU A 9 -24.91 29.08 -10.47
CA LEU A 9 -24.45 28.88 -9.09
C LEU A 9 -25.20 27.71 -8.41
N LEU A 10 -26.51 27.60 -8.64
CA LEU A 10 -27.31 26.48 -8.12
C LEU A 10 -26.92 25.14 -8.74
N LEU A 11 -26.66 25.09 -10.05
CA LEU A 11 -26.17 23.87 -10.71
C LEU A 11 -24.80 23.46 -10.20
N LEU A 12 -23.88 24.41 -10.00
CA LEU A 12 -22.57 24.13 -9.41
C LEU A 12 -22.69 23.58 -8.00
N ALA A 13 -23.55 24.18 -7.16
CA ALA A 13 -23.80 23.69 -5.80
C ALA A 13 -24.38 22.27 -5.83
N ALA A 14 -25.36 21.99 -6.69
CA ALA A 14 -25.92 20.66 -6.86
C ALA A 14 -24.87 19.64 -7.33
N ALA A 15 -24.02 20.02 -8.29
CA ALA A 15 -22.94 19.17 -8.79
C ALA A 15 -21.92 18.85 -7.69
N LEU A 16 -21.54 19.83 -6.87
CA LEU A 16 -20.62 19.64 -5.74
C LEU A 16 -21.22 18.72 -4.66
N VAL A 17 -22.52 18.86 -4.37
CA VAL A 17 -23.22 17.98 -3.43
C VAL A 17 -23.26 16.55 -3.96
N LEU A 18 -23.65 16.36 -5.22
CA LEU A 18 -23.68 15.03 -5.86
C LEU A 18 -22.28 14.41 -5.92
N TYR A 19 -21.25 15.21 -6.21
CA TYR A 19 -19.87 14.76 -6.16
C TYR A 19 -19.47 14.31 -4.74
N GLY A 20 -19.78 15.10 -3.71
CA GLY A 20 -19.54 14.74 -2.32
C GLY A 20 -20.24 13.43 -1.92
N VAL A 21 -21.50 13.24 -2.36
CA VAL A 21 -22.23 11.99 -2.15
C VAL A 21 -21.54 10.83 -2.86
N ALA A 22 -21.23 10.97 -4.16
CA ALA A 22 -20.56 9.92 -4.93
C ALA A 22 -19.20 9.51 -4.33
N VAL A 23 -18.42 10.48 -3.83
CA VAL A 23 -17.16 10.20 -3.12
C VAL A 23 -17.41 9.50 -1.78
N SER A 24 -18.38 9.98 -0.98
CA SER A 24 -18.69 9.38 0.33
C SER A 24 -19.21 7.95 0.24
N GLN A 25 -19.98 7.65 -0.81
CA GLN A 25 -20.47 6.30 -1.13
C GLN A 25 -19.41 5.44 -1.83
N GLY A 26 -18.23 5.99 -2.13
CA GLY A 26 -17.14 5.27 -2.77
C GLY A 26 -17.34 4.97 -4.25
N TRP A 27 -18.32 5.59 -4.91
CA TRP A 27 -18.65 5.36 -6.33
C TRP A 27 -17.55 5.82 -7.29
N LEU A 28 -16.71 6.77 -6.84
CA LEU A 28 -15.60 7.33 -7.62
C LEU A 28 -14.24 6.71 -7.28
N ARG A 29 -14.21 5.52 -6.64
CA ARG A 29 -12.95 4.82 -6.34
C ARG A 29 -12.43 4.06 -7.56
N ASP A 30 -11.10 3.94 -7.64
CA ASP A 30 -10.46 3.02 -8.58
C ASP A 30 -10.98 1.60 -8.26
N PRO A 31 -11.74 0.94 -9.16
CA PRO A 31 -12.34 -0.36 -8.88
C PRO A 31 -11.29 -1.46 -8.67
N SER A 32 -10.05 -1.23 -9.14
CA SER A 32 -8.94 -2.15 -8.89
C SER A 32 -8.33 -1.97 -7.49
N LEU A 33 -8.56 -0.84 -6.80
CA LEU A 33 -8.03 -0.62 -5.46
C LEU A 33 -8.85 -1.38 -4.42
N ALA A 34 -8.32 -2.53 -4.00
CA ALA A 34 -8.86 -3.34 -2.93
C ALA A 34 -8.74 -2.60 -1.59
N LYS A 35 -9.86 -2.55 -0.86
CA LYS A 35 -9.86 -2.07 0.51
C LYS A 35 -9.20 -3.11 1.42
N ALA A 36 -8.37 -2.62 2.31
CA ALA A 36 -7.57 -3.41 3.23
C ALA A 36 -7.56 -2.76 4.61
N ASP A 37 -7.71 -3.57 5.65
CA ASP A 37 -7.59 -3.14 7.04
C ASP A 37 -6.25 -3.64 7.60
N TYR A 38 -5.47 -2.75 8.22
CA TYR A 38 -4.29 -3.17 8.97
C TYR A 38 -4.70 -3.96 10.22
N ILE A 39 -4.14 -5.15 10.39
CA ILE A 39 -4.52 -6.07 11.48
C ILE A 39 -3.40 -6.34 12.48
N GLY A 40 -2.24 -5.68 12.34
CA GLY A 40 -1.13 -5.79 13.28
C GLY A 40 0.11 -6.46 12.70
N THR A 41 0.91 -7.05 13.59
CA THR A 41 2.22 -7.61 13.26
C THR A 41 2.28 -9.09 13.60
N ILE A 42 3.06 -9.85 12.85
CA ILE A 42 3.37 -11.25 13.19
C ILE A 42 4.88 -11.47 13.19
N ASP A 43 5.36 -12.33 14.08
CA ASP A 43 6.75 -12.79 14.05
C ASP A 43 6.98 -13.69 12.83
N VAL A 44 8.12 -13.52 12.17
CA VAL A 44 8.50 -14.28 10.98
C VAL A 44 9.62 -15.24 11.35
N SER A 45 9.25 -16.51 11.48
CA SER A 45 10.19 -17.60 11.65
C SER A 45 11.03 -17.84 10.38
N VAL A 46 12.14 -18.56 10.52
CA VAL A 46 12.99 -18.95 9.39
C VAL A 46 12.21 -19.79 8.37
N ASP A 47 11.30 -20.64 8.84
CA ASP A 47 10.48 -21.47 7.96
C ASP A 47 9.38 -20.68 7.28
N ASP A 48 8.72 -19.77 8.01
CA ASP A 48 7.70 -18.89 7.42
C ASP A 48 8.30 -17.97 6.35
N ALA A 49 9.53 -17.50 6.53
CA ALA A 49 10.21 -16.63 5.56
C ALA A 49 10.31 -17.26 4.17
N LYS A 50 10.32 -18.60 4.06
CA LYS A 50 10.33 -19.32 2.76
C LYS A 50 9.03 -19.11 1.97
N LEU A 51 7.95 -18.72 2.64
CA LEU A 51 6.64 -18.44 2.04
C LEU A 51 6.53 -17.00 1.53
N TYR A 52 7.48 -16.13 1.89
CA TYR A 52 7.52 -14.76 1.42
C TYR A 52 8.21 -14.67 0.07
N ARG A 53 7.64 -13.87 -0.84
CA ARG A 53 8.16 -13.62 -2.18
C ARG A 53 8.85 -12.28 -2.23
N ALA A 54 10.01 -12.25 -2.86
CA ALA A 54 10.78 -11.04 -3.08
C ALA A 54 10.15 -10.20 -4.20
N VAL A 55 9.95 -8.91 -3.92
CA VAL A 55 9.39 -7.92 -4.84
C VAL A 55 10.36 -6.73 -4.84
N PRO A 56 10.87 -6.31 -6.00
CA PRO A 56 11.68 -5.10 -6.10
C PRO A 56 10.90 -3.90 -5.54
N PHE A 57 11.53 -3.14 -4.66
CA PHE A 57 10.93 -1.99 -4.00
C PHE A 57 11.76 -0.74 -4.23
N GLU A 58 11.18 0.26 -4.88
CA GLU A 58 11.82 1.57 -5.02
C GLU A 58 11.21 2.55 -4.03
N TRP A 59 12.05 3.36 -3.39
CA TRP A 59 11.62 4.40 -2.47
C TRP A 59 12.35 5.71 -2.73
N GLN A 60 11.66 6.82 -2.47
CA GLN A 60 12.26 8.14 -2.44
C GLN A 60 11.75 8.88 -1.21
N VAL A 61 12.64 9.43 -0.40
CA VAL A 61 12.29 10.28 0.73
C VAL A 61 12.77 11.69 0.44
N THR A 62 11.85 12.64 0.36
CA THR A 62 12.17 14.06 0.39
C THR A 62 11.92 14.62 1.79
N SER A 63 12.93 15.25 2.36
CA SER A 63 12.86 15.86 3.69
C SER A 63 13.64 17.17 3.73
N ALA A 64 13.57 17.90 4.84
CA ALA A 64 14.39 19.10 5.06
C ALA A 64 15.91 18.83 4.95
N ALA A 65 16.34 17.58 5.11
CA ALA A 65 17.74 17.17 4.96
C ALA A 65 18.14 16.79 3.52
N GLY A 66 17.23 16.91 2.54
CA GLY A 66 17.46 16.54 1.14
C GLY A 66 16.51 15.47 0.61
N SER A 67 16.68 15.12 -0.66
CA SER A 67 15.96 14.04 -1.34
C SER A 67 16.85 12.82 -1.48
N PHE A 68 16.40 11.69 -0.96
CA PHE A 68 17.08 10.41 -0.98
C PHE A 68 16.26 9.44 -1.81
N LYS A 69 16.91 8.61 -2.62
CA LYS A 69 16.24 7.51 -3.34
C LYS A 69 17.03 6.23 -3.18
N GLY A 70 16.33 5.11 -3.20
CA GLY A 70 16.92 3.80 -3.06
C GLY A 70 16.06 2.71 -3.66
N THR A 71 16.69 1.57 -3.87
CA THR A 71 16.06 0.34 -4.34
C THR A 71 16.38 -0.75 -3.34
N ASP A 72 15.36 -1.35 -2.76
CA ASP A 72 15.43 -2.45 -1.80
C ASP A 72 14.57 -3.63 -2.28
N THR A 73 14.51 -4.69 -1.46
CA THR A 73 13.66 -5.85 -1.72
C THR A 73 12.60 -5.97 -0.64
N ALA A 74 11.34 -5.84 -1.03
CA ALA A 74 10.22 -6.18 -0.17
C ALA A 74 9.96 -7.68 -0.20
N HIS A 75 9.62 -8.24 0.95
CA HIS A 75 9.22 -9.63 1.09
C HIS A 75 7.74 -9.67 1.44
N ILE A 76 6.93 -10.35 0.63
CA ILE A 76 5.47 -10.32 0.73
C ILE A 76 4.90 -11.74 0.66
N ARG A 77 4.01 -12.07 1.58
CA ARG A 77 3.24 -13.32 1.63
C ARG A 77 1.76 -13.00 1.46
N ILE A 78 1.08 -13.80 0.63
CA ILE A 78 -0.38 -13.81 0.50
C ILE A 78 -0.87 -15.10 1.13
N ASP A 79 -1.77 -14.98 2.09
CA ASP A 79 -2.43 -16.10 2.75
C ASP A 79 -3.94 -16.07 2.48
N PRO A 80 -4.42 -16.86 1.49
CA PRO A 80 -5.83 -16.94 1.16
C PRO A 80 -6.58 -18.01 1.98
N SER A 81 -5.93 -18.67 2.95
CA SER A 81 -6.50 -19.84 3.64
C SER A 81 -7.64 -19.51 4.61
N ALA A 82 -7.65 -18.28 5.13
CA ALA A 82 -8.68 -17.80 6.05
C ALA A 82 -9.97 -17.38 5.31
N GLU A 83 -11.00 -17.06 6.08
CA GLU A 83 -12.25 -16.50 5.55
C GLU A 83 -11.99 -15.25 4.68
N ARG A 84 -11.07 -14.39 5.14
CA ARG A 84 -10.55 -13.23 4.42
C ARG A 84 -9.06 -13.39 4.18
N THR A 85 -8.61 -12.98 2.99
CA THR A 85 -7.20 -13.03 2.61
C THR A 85 -6.39 -12.10 3.51
N VAL A 86 -5.33 -12.63 4.10
CA VAL A 86 -4.33 -11.87 4.83
C VAL A 86 -3.11 -11.72 3.96
N MET A 87 -2.58 -10.51 3.89
CA MET A 87 -1.28 -10.26 3.28
C MET A 87 -0.34 -9.73 4.34
N CYS A 88 0.88 -10.25 4.37
CA CYS A 88 1.91 -9.78 5.29
C CYS A 88 3.17 -9.43 4.51
N GLY A 89 3.88 -8.40 4.95
CA GLY A 89 5.11 -8.00 4.29
C GLY A 89 6.10 -7.33 5.23
N TRP A 90 7.37 -7.37 4.81
CA TRP A 90 8.48 -6.72 5.48
C TRP A 90 9.55 -6.30 4.47
N ILE A 91 10.36 -5.31 4.84
CA ILE A 91 11.52 -4.87 4.05
C ILE A 91 12.74 -4.78 4.97
N LEU A 92 13.82 -5.47 4.60
CA LEU A 92 15.12 -5.28 5.24
C LEU A 92 15.71 -3.99 4.71
N LEU A 93 15.93 -3.00 5.56
CA LEU A 93 16.60 -1.77 5.15
C LEU A 93 18.07 -1.85 5.57
N ASP A 94 18.95 -2.00 4.58
CA ASP A 94 20.39 -2.23 4.76
C ASP A 94 21.17 -0.93 5.09
N LYS A 95 20.52 0.25 4.99
CA LYS A 95 21.18 1.56 5.11
C LYS A 95 20.60 2.40 6.25
N ALA A 96 21.35 2.44 7.35
CA ALA A 96 21.05 3.22 8.54
C ALA A 96 20.71 4.70 8.22
N GLY A 97 19.68 5.24 8.89
CA GLY A 97 19.30 6.65 8.89
C GLY A 97 18.35 7.10 7.76
N ALA A 98 18.55 6.64 6.53
CA ALA A 98 17.59 6.86 5.43
C ALA A 98 16.39 5.90 5.54
N SER A 99 16.63 4.72 6.10
CA SER A 99 15.66 3.66 6.37
C SER A 99 14.47 4.09 7.24
N ILE A 100 14.71 4.89 8.28
CA ILE A 100 13.65 5.38 9.17
C ILE A 100 12.68 6.30 8.43
N ARG A 101 13.12 7.03 7.40
CA ARG A 101 12.24 7.93 6.65
C ARG A 101 11.46 7.21 5.53
N ALA A 102 11.91 6.03 5.11
CA ALA A 102 11.20 5.17 4.16
C ALA A 102 9.97 4.50 4.79
N THR A 103 9.87 4.43 6.12
CA THR A 103 8.70 3.93 6.86
C THR A 103 7.37 4.55 6.42
N ARG A 104 7.34 5.88 6.31
CA ARG A 104 6.15 6.64 5.90
C ARG A 104 5.77 6.35 4.45
N TRP A 105 6.74 6.01 3.62
CA TRP A 105 6.54 5.72 2.20
C TRP A 105 5.90 4.36 1.96
N LEU A 106 6.20 3.38 2.79
CA LEU A 106 5.52 2.08 2.74
C LEU A 106 4.02 2.23 2.94
N ALA A 107 3.59 3.03 3.91
CA ALA A 107 2.18 3.31 4.14
C ALA A 107 1.45 3.94 2.93
N GLU A 108 2.18 4.53 1.98
CA GLU A 108 1.64 5.21 0.79
C GLU A 108 1.86 4.43 -0.52
N ALA A 109 2.78 3.46 -0.55
CA ALA A 109 3.08 2.66 -1.73
C ALA A 109 1.90 1.77 -2.13
N ARG A 110 1.75 1.50 -3.43
CA ARG A 110 0.72 0.59 -3.96
C ARG A 110 1.36 -0.62 -4.60
N LEU A 111 0.80 -1.78 -4.29
CA LEU A 111 1.21 -3.06 -4.84
C LEU A 111 0.10 -3.59 -5.73
N GLN A 112 0.43 -3.89 -6.98
CA GLN A 112 -0.39 -4.72 -7.85
C GLN A 112 -0.23 -6.18 -7.44
N VAL A 113 -1.37 -6.84 -7.21
CA VAL A 113 -1.51 -8.24 -6.79
C VAL A 113 -2.46 -8.92 -7.76
N GLY A 114 -1.91 -9.54 -8.81
CA GLY A 114 -2.73 -9.97 -9.95
C GLY A 114 -3.51 -8.80 -10.55
N ASP A 115 -4.84 -8.90 -10.48
CA ASP A 115 -5.77 -7.92 -11.06
C ASP A 115 -6.21 -6.81 -10.08
N ILE A 116 -5.79 -6.90 -8.81
CA ILE A 116 -6.11 -5.90 -7.79
C ILE A 116 -4.90 -5.06 -7.43
N LYS A 117 -5.15 -3.89 -6.86
CA LYS A 117 -4.17 -3.00 -6.23
C LYS A 117 -4.44 -2.96 -4.75
N VAL A 118 -3.39 -3.04 -3.94
CA VAL A 118 -3.47 -2.98 -2.48
C VAL A 118 -2.51 -1.91 -2.01
N THR A 119 -2.93 -1.06 -1.07
CA THR A 119 -2.00 -0.17 -0.37
C THR A 119 -1.04 -1.03 0.45
N ALA A 120 0.26 -0.80 0.31
CA ALA A 120 1.31 -1.56 0.97
C ALA A 120 1.38 -1.21 2.47
N LEU A 121 0.36 -1.57 3.25
CA LEU A 121 0.27 -1.33 4.70
C LEU A 121 1.23 -2.22 5.53
N PHE A 122 2.29 -2.73 4.91
CA PHE A 122 3.28 -3.62 5.52
C PHE A 122 4.33 -2.84 6.31
N ILE A 123 5.01 -3.52 7.24
CA ILE A 123 5.98 -2.89 8.14
C ILE A 123 7.37 -2.89 7.50
N ALA A 124 8.01 -1.71 7.46
CA ALA A 124 9.45 -1.59 7.53
C ALA A 124 9.83 -0.37 8.39
N PRO A 125 11.00 -0.40 9.07
CA PRO A 125 12.14 -1.28 8.85
C PRO A 125 12.18 -2.41 9.85
N VAL A 126 12.86 -3.47 9.44
CA VAL A 126 13.42 -4.47 10.33
C VAL A 126 14.91 -4.56 10.03
N ASP A 127 15.72 -4.46 11.08
CA ASP A 127 17.17 -4.69 11.07
C ASP A 127 17.50 -6.17 11.36
N LYS A 128 16.46 -6.96 11.61
CA LYS A 128 16.52 -8.36 12.02
C LYS A 128 16.30 -9.30 10.86
N LYS A 129 16.97 -10.45 10.90
CA LYS A 129 16.75 -11.55 9.98
C LYS A 129 15.56 -12.41 10.44
N PRO A 130 14.95 -13.20 9.54
CA PRO A 130 13.98 -14.22 9.94
C PRO A 130 14.50 -15.10 11.08
N GLY A 131 13.65 -15.35 12.08
CA GLY A 131 14.02 -16.09 13.29
C GLY A 131 14.69 -15.27 14.39
N ASP A 132 15.15 -14.05 14.12
CA ASP A 132 15.80 -13.17 15.11
C ASP A 132 14.83 -12.13 15.70
N GLY A 133 13.53 -12.46 15.77
CA GLY A 133 12.47 -11.54 16.19
C GLY A 133 12.05 -10.53 15.12
N LEU A 134 12.17 -10.94 13.84
CA LEU A 134 11.66 -10.22 12.68
C LEU A 134 10.13 -10.16 12.74
N ASN A 135 9.54 -8.96 12.54
CA ASN A 135 8.09 -8.80 12.48
C ASN A 135 7.64 -8.31 11.10
N ALA A 136 6.66 -8.98 10.51
CA ALA A 136 5.97 -8.52 9.31
C ALA A 136 4.69 -7.77 9.68
N GLY A 137 4.38 -6.72 8.92
CA GLY A 137 3.10 -6.02 9.00
C GLY A 137 2.06 -6.76 8.20
N CYS A 138 0.86 -6.91 8.74
CA CYS A 138 -0.21 -7.65 8.10
C CYS A 138 -1.44 -6.76 7.88
N LEU A 139 -2.04 -6.95 6.71
CA LEU A 139 -3.32 -6.39 6.33
C LEU A 139 -4.28 -7.53 5.99
N ARG A 140 -5.56 -7.25 6.15
CA ARG A 140 -6.65 -8.12 5.76
C ARG A 140 -7.43 -7.45 4.63
N LEU A 141 -7.62 -8.16 3.53
CA LEU A 141 -8.43 -7.68 2.42
C LEU A 141 -9.92 -7.75 2.78
N ASP A 142 -10.71 -6.84 2.21
CA ASP A 142 -12.17 -6.88 2.31
C ASP A 142 -12.75 -8.20 1.75
N GLU A 143 -13.99 -8.48 2.15
CA GLU A 143 -14.69 -9.72 1.81
C GLU A 143 -14.85 -9.91 0.30
N GLY A 144 -14.68 -11.15 -0.17
CA GLY A 144 -14.75 -11.50 -1.60
C GLY A 144 -13.45 -11.27 -2.38
N ILE A 145 -12.47 -10.57 -1.81
CA ILE A 145 -11.16 -10.34 -2.44
C ILE A 145 -10.20 -11.48 -2.07
N LYS A 146 -10.03 -12.43 -3.00
CA LYS A 146 -9.20 -13.63 -2.80
C LYS A 146 -8.19 -13.83 -3.93
N PRO A 147 -7.12 -13.00 -4.00
CA PRO A 147 -6.02 -13.28 -4.92
C PRO A 147 -5.38 -14.63 -4.57
N ALA A 148 -4.90 -15.34 -5.59
CA ALA A 148 -4.15 -16.58 -5.39
C ALA A 148 -2.86 -16.32 -4.60
N ALA A 149 -2.38 -17.32 -3.85
CA ALA A 149 -1.17 -17.18 -3.03
C ALA A 149 0.07 -16.81 -3.89
N ASP A 150 0.08 -17.27 -5.13
CA ASP A 150 1.11 -17.06 -6.15
C ASP A 150 0.79 -15.91 -7.11
N ALA A 151 -0.30 -15.14 -6.89
CA ALA A 151 -0.68 -14.02 -7.74
C ALA A 151 0.51 -13.09 -7.99
N ALA A 152 0.66 -12.60 -9.23
CA ALA A 152 1.80 -11.78 -9.63
C ALA A 152 1.90 -10.53 -8.75
N LEU A 153 3.10 -10.22 -8.27
CA LEU A 153 3.37 -9.07 -7.41
C LEU A 153 4.22 -8.05 -8.18
N LYS A 154 3.77 -6.80 -8.20
CA LYS A 154 4.51 -5.70 -8.81
C LYS A 154 4.19 -4.40 -8.07
N LEU A 155 5.16 -3.51 -7.92
CA LEU A 155 4.84 -2.14 -7.52
C LEU A 155 3.99 -1.44 -8.59
N GLU A 156 2.93 -0.77 -8.16
CA GLU A 156 2.04 0.00 -9.01
C GLU A 156 2.49 1.47 -9.08
N GLY A 157 2.57 2.01 -10.30
CA GLY A 157 3.03 3.38 -10.57
C GLY A 157 4.33 3.42 -11.39
N THR A 158 4.61 4.58 -11.98
CA THR A 158 5.96 4.90 -12.49
C THR A 158 6.95 4.96 -11.32
N PRO A 159 8.24 4.63 -11.55
CA PRO A 159 9.31 4.99 -10.61
C PRO A 159 9.11 6.44 -10.16
N VAL A 160 9.32 6.71 -8.87
CA VAL A 160 8.94 7.99 -8.25
C VAL A 160 9.54 9.14 -9.07
N ARG A 161 8.62 9.95 -9.64
CA ARG A 161 8.79 11.01 -10.65
C ARG A 161 10.22 11.57 -10.81
N GLU A 162 10.72 11.55 -12.05
CA GLU A 162 11.80 12.43 -12.51
C GLU A 162 11.47 13.92 -12.29
#